data_AF-A0A7Z8LEA8-F1
#
_entry.id   AF-A0A7Z8LEA8-F1
#
_cell.length_a   1.000
_cell.length_b   1.000
_cell.length_c   1.000
_cell.angle_alpha   90.00
_cell.angle_beta   90.00
_cell.angle_gamma   90.00
#
_symmetry.space_group_name_H-M   'P 1'
#
loop_
_entity.id
_entity.type
_entity.pdbx_description
1 polymer ?
#
loop_
_entity_poly.entity_id
_entity_poly.type
_entity_poly.pdbx_seq_one_letter_code
_entity_poly.pdbx_strand_id
1 'polypeptide(L)'
;ASLLFASGCKDTRTSDYPDQSPHTVRREDDVRQNAREQKDAADLQADRASARFDYREQQIRDQYAAKRQAHVNENHALTTERDAKVREIQIQAKHDKDVIDAETAEKVRTSSGDESAKIRADAAMRKSEIDNRTTGKLAPHATETTRNNSRNVQRGIELDREESKEISALEQERATARNQTRDKKLEIDQWLNEEMAKIEKDSNAAARQSNR
;
A
#
# COMPACT_ATOMS: atom_id res chain seq x y z
N ALA A 1 -6.88 11.98 79.41
CA ALA A 1 -5.54 12.45 79.01
C ALA A 1 -5.20 11.78 77.69
N SER A 2 -5.08 12.57 76.63
CA SER A 2 -4.65 12.14 75.30
C SER A 2 -3.16 11.83 75.31
N LEU A 3 -2.74 10.72 74.72
CA LEU A 3 -1.36 10.50 74.28
C LEU A 3 -1.40 9.88 72.88
N LEU A 4 -1.37 10.79 71.91
CA LEU A 4 -0.98 10.53 70.53
C LEU A 4 0.50 10.10 70.52
N PHE A 5 0.79 8.93 69.96
CA PHE A 5 2.08 8.68 69.34
C PHE A 5 1.84 8.22 67.91
N ALA A 6 1.89 9.20 67.01
CA ALA A 6 2.04 8.98 65.58
C ALA A 6 3.39 8.29 65.33
N SER A 7 3.37 7.00 65.01
CA SER A 7 4.50 6.31 64.41
C SER A 7 4.62 6.80 62.98
N GLY A 8 5.47 7.80 62.76
CA GLY A 8 5.78 8.32 61.44
C GLY A 8 6.32 7.23 60.51
N CYS A 9 5.82 7.22 59.29
CA CYS A 9 6.38 6.51 58.15
C CYS A 9 7.86 6.86 58.01
N LYS A 10 8.75 5.96 58.43
CA LYS A 10 10.15 5.97 57.99
C LYS A 10 10.23 5.11 56.74
N ASP A 11 9.94 5.71 55.59
CA ASP A 11 10.55 5.26 54.33
C ASP A 11 12.04 5.56 54.45
N THR A 12 12.80 4.63 55.04
CA THR A 12 14.26 4.67 54.95
C THR A 12 14.62 4.36 53.51
N ARG A 13 14.67 5.41 52.67
CA ARG A 13 15.43 5.45 51.42
C ARG A 13 16.89 5.15 51.77
N THR A 14 17.27 3.88 51.79
CA THR A 14 18.68 3.47 51.81
C THR A 14 19.25 3.81 50.44
N SER A 15 19.94 4.94 50.35
CA SER A 15 20.81 5.23 49.22
C SER A 15 21.99 4.26 49.26
N ASP A 16 22.35 3.70 48.11
CA ASP A 16 23.48 2.76 47.95
C ASP A 16 24.85 3.47 48.15
N TYR A 17 24.83 4.79 48.38
CA TYR A 17 26.01 5.62 48.49
C TYR A 17 26.51 5.81 49.93
N PRO A 18 27.84 5.83 50.15
CA PRO A 18 28.42 5.94 51.50
C PRO A 18 28.19 7.29 52.19
N ASP A 19 28.09 8.40 51.45
CA ASP A 19 27.48 9.65 51.96
C ASP A 19 25.97 9.66 51.68
N GLN A 20 25.18 9.57 52.75
CA GLN A 20 23.71 9.65 52.71
C GLN A 20 23.18 11.06 53.03
N SER A 21 23.99 12.11 52.80
CA SER A 21 23.51 13.47 52.97
C SER A 21 22.25 13.72 52.12
N PRO A 22 21.28 14.52 52.61
CA PRO A 22 20.07 14.83 51.85
C PRO A 22 20.35 15.44 50.46
N HIS A 23 21.53 16.02 50.27
CA HIS A 23 21.98 16.54 48.99
C HIS A 23 22.33 15.43 48.00
N THR A 24 23.11 14.43 48.41
CA THR A 24 23.52 13.30 47.57
C THR A 24 22.32 12.46 47.13
N VAL A 25 21.38 12.20 48.05
CA VAL A 25 20.14 11.45 47.76
C VAL A 25 19.24 12.21 46.76
N ARG A 26 19.05 13.52 46.94
CA ARG A 26 18.26 14.33 45.98
C ARG A 26 18.89 14.35 44.60
N ARG A 27 20.21 14.52 44.52
CA ARG A 27 20.94 14.55 43.24
C ARG A 27 20.81 13.22 42.49
N GLU A 28 20.88 12.09 43.20
CA GLU A 28 20.61 10.76 42.64
C GLU A 28 19.19 10.65 42.08
N ASP A 29 18.19 11.03 42.87
CA ASP A 29 16.79 10.99 42.45
C ASP A 29 16.54 11.87 41.22
N ASP A 30 17.09 13.10 41.19
CA ASP A 30 16.97 14.04 40.08
C ASP A 30 17.57 13.47 38.78
N VAL A 31 18.76 12.87 38.86
CA VAL A 31 19.42 12.25 37.69
C VAL A 31 18.61 11.05 37.18
N ARG A 32 18.14 10.18 38.08
CA ARG A 32 17.30 9.02 37.70
C ARG A 32 15.96 9.45 37.13
N GLN A 33 15.34 10.49 37.69
CA GLN A 33 14.08 11.04 37.19
C GLN A 33 14.27 11.66 35.80
N ASN A 34 15.31 12.46 35.60
CA ASN A 34 15.61 13.07 34.31
C ASN A 34 15.85 12.00 33.23
N ALA A 35 16.62 10.94 33.53
CA ALA A 35 16.81 9.83 32.60
C ALA A 35 15.49 9.14 32.20
N ARG A 36 14.56 8.96 33.16
CA ARG A 36 13.22 8.41 32.88
C ARG A 36 12.42 9.34 31.97
N GLU A 37 12.35 10.62 32.29
CA GLU A 37 11.62 11.62 31.50
C GLU A 37 12.15 11.70 30.06
N GLN A 38 13.48 11.63 29.88
CA GLN A 38 14.07 11.60 28.54
C GLN A 38 13.72 10.32 27.77
N LYS A 39 13.68 9.16 28.44
CA LYS A 39 13.26 7.88 27.82
C LYS A 39 11.80 7.91 27.44
N ASP A 40 10.92 8.40 28.32
CA ASP A 40 9.50 8.54 28.05
C ASP A 40 9.25 9.49 26.87
N ALA A 41 10.03 10.59 26.77
CA ALA A 41 9.98 11.48 25.63
C ALA A 41 10.44 10.81 24.32
N ALA A 42 11.49 9.98 24.37
CA ALA A 42 11.94 9.20 23.21
C ALA A 42 10.89 8.16 22.77
N ASP A 43 10.24 7.49 23.72
CA ASP A 43 9.14 6.56 23.45
C ASP A 43 7.94 7.25 22.80
N LEU A 44 7.53 8.41 23.35
CA LEU A 44 6.46 9.19 22.76
C LEU A 44 6.78 9.65 21.32
N GLN A 45 8.04 9.99 21.04
CA GLN A 45 8.47 10.32 19.67
C GLN A 45 8.41 9.09 18.75
N ALA A 46 8.82 7.93 19.23
CA ALA A 46 8.76 6.67 18.49
C ALA A 46 7.32 6.27 18.15
N ASP A 47 6.40 6.39 19.10
CA ASP A 47 4.97 6.12 18.89
C ASP A 47 4.37 7.07 17.84
N ARG A 48 4.69 8.37 17.94
CA ARG A 48 4.26 9.37 16.95
C ARG A 48 4.82 9.07 15.57
N ALA A 49 6.08 8.63 15.48
CA ALA A 49 6.69 8.24 14.22
C ALA A 49 5.99 6.99 13.64
N SER A 50 5.72 5.98 14.47
CA SER A 50 5.00 4.77 14.05
C SER A 50 3.63 5.10 13.46
N ALA A 51 2.82 5.88 14.18
CA ALA A 51 1.50 6.29 13.71
C ALA A 51 1.56 7.06 12.37
N ARG A 52 2.58 7.90 12.17
CA ARG A 52 2.80 8.59 10.89
C ARG A 52 3.15 7.63 9.76
N PHE A 53 4.01 6.64 10.01
CA PHE A 53 4.35 5.64 9.01
C PHE A 53 3.13 4.81 8.63
N ASP A 54 2.33 4.37 9.61
CA ASP A 54 1.13 3.58 9.35
C ASP A 54 0.10 4.38 8.54
N TYR A 55 -0.08 5.66 8.86
CA TYR A 55 -0.92 6.56 8.08
C TYR A 55 -0.42 6.74 6.64
N ARG A 56 0.89 6.95 6.44
CA ARG A 56 1.48 7.06 5.09
C ARG A 56 1.37 5.75 4.31
N GLU A 57 1.55 4.61 4.96
CA GLU A 57 1.38 3.29 4.34
C GLU A 57 -0.04 3.13 3.82
N GLN A 58 -1.03 3.50 4.63
CA GLN A 58 -2.44 3.48 4.23
C GLN A 58 -2.70 4.41 3.03
N GLN A 59 -2.17 5.64 3.06
CA GLN A 59 -2.31 6.57 1.92
C GLN A 59 -1.73 6.01 0.62
N ILE A 60 -0.56 5.37 0.68
CA ILE A 60 0.07 4.72 -0.48
C ILE A 60 -0.88 3.63 -1.01
N ARG A 61 -1.32 2.72 -0.15
CA ARG A 61 -2.21 1.61 -0.53
C ARG A 61 -3.52 2.11 -1.14
N ASP A 62 -4.14 3.12 -0.54
CA ASP A 62 -5.40 3.71 -1.02
C ASP A 62 -5.21 4.40 -2.38
N GLN A 63 -4.10 5.12 -2.56
CA GLN A 63 -3.74 5.74 -3.83
C GLN A 63 -3.60 4.68 -4.94
N TYR A 64 -2.85 3.60 -4.70
CA TYR A 64 -2.64 2.56 -5.70
C TYR A 64 -3.89 1.70 -5.93
N ALA A 65 -4.73 1.48 -4.91
CA ALA A 65 -6.05 0.90 -5.08
C ALA A 65 -6.94 1.75 -5.99
N ALA A 66 -6.96 3.08 -5.80
CA ALA A 66 -7.70 4.00 -6.67
C ALA A 66 -7.15 4.00 -8.10
N LYS A 67 -5.83 4.01 -8.28
CA LYS A 67 -5.18 3.90 -9.61
C LYS A 67 -5.56 2.59 -10.32
N ARG A 68 -5.52 1.45 -9.61
CA ARG A 68 -5.96 0.15 -10.14
C ARG A 68 -7.42 0.18 -10.56
N GLN A 69 -8.30 0.74 -9.73
CA GLN A 69 -9.73 0.83 -10.06
C GLN A 69 -9.96 1.72 -11.29
N ALA A 70 -9.30 2.87 -11.37
CA ALA A 70 -9.37 3.75 -12.54
C ALA A 70 -8.91 3.04 -13.82
N HIS A 71 -7.81 2.28 -13.75
CA HIS A 71 -7.31 1.47 -14.85
C HIS A 71 -8.30 0.37 -15.27
N VAL A 72 -8.93 -0.32 -14.32
CA VAL A 72 -9.97 -1.33 -14.61
C VAL A 72 -11.16 -0.68 -15.31
N ASN A 73 -11.62 0.48 -14.84
CA ASN A 73 -12.74 1.20 -15.44
C ASN A 73 -12.42 1.65 -16.87
N GLU A 74 -11.23 2.18 -17.11
CA GLU A 74 -10.74 2.57 -18.44
C GLU A 74 -10.74 1.37 -19.40
N ASN A 75 -10.18 0.23 -18.95
CA ASN A 75 -10.15 -0.99 -19.74
C ASN A 75 -11.58 -1.53 -20.04
N HIS A 76 -12.47 -1.46 -19.05
CA HIS A 76 -13.85 -1.92 -19.23
C HIS A 76 -14.59 -1.07 -20.28
N ALA A 77 -14.42 0.25 -20.26
CA ALA A 77 -14.98 1.15 -21.26
C ALA A 77 -14.47 0.82 -22.67
N LEU A 78 -13.14 0.68 -22.83
CA LEU A 78 -12.51 0.32 -24.11
C LEU A 78 -12.95 -1.04 -24.64
N THR A 79 -13.20 -2.00 -23.75
CA THR A 79 -13.66 -3.34 -24.12
C THR A 79 -15.12 -3.32 -24.54
N THR A 80 -15.97 -2.61 -23.80
CA THR A 80 -17.40 -2.47 -24.11
C THR A 80 -17.62 -1.81 -25.47
N GLU A 81 -16.89 -0.74 -25.77
CA GLU A 81 -17.00 -0.05 -27.07
C GLU A 81 -16.58 -0.97 -28.24
N ARG A 82 -15.50 -1.73 -28.06
CA ARG A 82 -14.99 -2.65 -29.08
C ARG A 82 -15.96 -3.81 -29.33
N ASP A 83 -16.50 -4.39 -28.25
CA ASP A 83 -17.48 -5.48 -28.34
C ASP A 83 -18.75 -5.01 -29.04
N ALA A 84 -19.17 -3.76 -28.82
CA ALA A 84 -20.28 -3.16 -29.54
C ALA A 84 -20.02 -3.08 -31.06
N LYS A 85 -18.82 -2.61 -31.47
CA LYS A 85 -18.43 -2.55 -32.89
C LYS A 85 -18.36 -3.93 -33.55
N VAL A 86 -17.81 -4.92 -32.84
CA VAL A 86 -17.76 -6.31 -33.32
C VAL A 86 -19.17 -6.85 -33.54
N ARG A 87 -20.08 -6.64 -32.59
CA ARG A 87 -21.48 -7.05 -32.72
C ARG A 87 -22.19 -6.35 -33.87
N GLU A 88 -21.98 -5.04 -34.03
CA GLU A 88 -22.56 -4.27 -35.13
C GLU A 88 -22.15 -4.83 -36.51
N ILE A 89 -20.86 -5.14 -36.69
CA ILE A 89 -20.34 -5.77 -37.91
C ILE A 89 -21.01 -7.13 -38.16
N GLN A 90 -21.17 -7.95 -37.12
CA GLN A 90 -21.81 -9.27 -37.22
C GLN A 90 -23.31 -9.17 -37.53
N ILE A 91 -24.01 -8.23 -36.90
CA ILE A 91 -25.44 -7.97 -37.13
C ILE A 91 -25.65 -7.52 -38.58
N GLN A 92 -24.82 -6.59 -39.07
CA GLN A 92 -24.92 -6.14 -40.46
C GLN A 92 -24.65 -7.28 -41.44
N ALA A 93 -23.62 -8.10 -41.20
CA ALA A 93 -23.33 -9.26 -42.03
C ALA A 93 -24.49 -10.27 -42.07
N LYS A 94 -25.14 -10.50 -40.92
CA LYS A 94 -26.32 -11.35 -40.85
C LYS A 94 -27.49 -10.76 -41.64
N HIS A 95 -27.79 -9.48 -41.41
CA HIS A 95 -28.84 -8.77 -42.13
C HIS A 95 -28.64 -8.84 -43.65
N ASP A 96 -27.43 -8.58 -44.14
CA ASP A 96 -27.12 -8.62 -45.58
C ASP A 96 -27.34 -10.02 -46.17
N LYS A 97 -27.03 -11.09 -45.42
CA LYS A 97 -27.30 -12.47 -45.83
C LYS A 97 -28.79 -12.81 -45.82
N ASP A 98 -29.52 -12.34 -44.81
CA ASP A 98 -30.97 -12.54 -44.70
C ASP A 98 -31.70 -11.85 -45.87
N VAL A 99 -31.23 -10.68 -46.31
CA VAL A 99 -31.74 -10.00 -47.51
C VAL A 99 -31.49 -10.85 -48.76
N ILE A 100 -30.28 -11.41 -48.92
CA ILE A 100 -29.98 -12.32 -50.05
C ILE A 100 -30.90 -13.54 -50.01
N ASP A 101 -31.14 -14.12 -48.84
CA ASP A 101 -32.03 -15.28 -48.69
C ASP A 101 -33.46 -14.96 -49.12
N ALA A 102 -33.99 -13.81 -48.69
CA ALA A 102 -35.31 -13.35 -49.08
C ALA A 102 -35.41 -13.13 -50.61
N GLU A 103 -34.43 -12.43 -51.21
CA GLU A 103 -34.36 -12.23 -52.67
C GLU A 103 -34.29 -13.55 -53.43
N THR A 104 -33.49 -14.50 -52.93
CA THR A 104 -33.28 -15.81 -53.56
C THR A 104 -34.54 -16.66 -53.50
N ALA A 105 -35.23 -16.67 -52.35
CA ALA A 105 -36.46 -17.42 -52.15
C ALA A 105 -37.57 -16.96 -53.11
N GLU A 106 -37.73 -15.64 -53.29
CA GLU A 106 -38.72 -15.10 -54.24
C GLU A 106 -38.39 -15.46 -55.69
N LYS A 107 -37.12 -15.30 -56.11
CA LYS A 107 -36.70 -15.62 -57.48
C LYS A 107 -36.88 -17.11 -57.81
N VAL A 108 -36.48 -18.01 -56.91
CA VAL A 108 -36.58 -19.46 -57.10
C VAL A 108 -38.03 -19.93 -57.26
N ARG A 109 -39.02 -19.29 -56.60
CA ARG A 109 -40.44 -19.68 -56.75
C ARG A 109 -40.95 -19.57 -58.19
N THR A 110 -40.39 -18.66 -58.98
CA THR A 110 -40.85 -18.35 -60.34
C THR A 110 -39.94 -18.91 -61.43
N SER A 111 -38.88 -19.65 -61.07
CA SER A 111 -37.83 -20.08 -61.99
C SER A 111 -37.90 -21.56 -62.34
N SER A 112 -37.42 -21.91 -63.54
CA SER A 112 -37.24 -23.31 -63.96
C SER A 112 -36.11 -23.99 -63.17
N GLY A 113 -35.99 -25.33 -63.26
CA GLY A 113 -35.03 -26.12 -62.48
C GLY A 113 -33.57 -25.66 -62.64
N ASP A 114 -33.13 -25.46 -63.88
CA ASP A 114 -31.76 -25.02 -64.21
C ASP A 114 -31.51 -23.55 -63.80
N GLU A 115 -32.51 -22.68 -63.94
CA GLU A 115 -32.43 -21.28 -63.49
C GLU A 115 -32.37 -21.18 -61.97
N SER A 116 -33.16 -22.00 -61.27
CA SER A 116 -33.16 -22.08 -59.81
C SER A 116 -31.82 -22.56 -59.25
N ALA A 117 -31.11 -23.42 -59.98
CA ALA A 117 -29.75 -23.83 -59.62
C ALA A 117 -28.76 -22.67 -59.76
N LYS A 118 -28.83 -21.90 -60.87
CA LYS A 118 -27.99 -20.71 -61.08
C LYS A 118 -28.24 -19.62 -60.04
N ILE A 119 -29.50 -19.35 -59.70
CA ILE A 119 -29.87 -18.35 -58.68
C ILE A 119 -29.30 -18.72 -57.31
N ARG A 120 -29.38 -20.00 -56.91
CA ARG A 120 -28.80 -20.48 -55.65
C ARG A 120 -27.28 -20.43 -55.64
N ALA A 121 -26.62 -20.72 -56.76
CA ALA A 121 -25.17 -20.61 -56.89
C ALA A 121 -24.69 -19.16 -56.75
N ASP A 122 -25.38 -18.21 -57.40
CA ASP A 122 -25.09 -16.76 -57.26
C ASP A 122 -25.28 -16.27 -55.82
N ALA A 123 -26.39 -16.66 -55.17
CA ALA A 123 -26.63 -16.34 -53.77
C ALA A 123 -25.52 -16.87 -52.85
N ALA A 124 -25.04 -18.09 -53.08
CA ALA A 124 -23.93 -18.66 -52.32
C ALA A 124 -22.63 -17.87 -52.51
N MET A 125 -22.33 -17.41 -53.73
CA MET A 125 -21.17 -16.54 -53.99
C MET A 125 -21.28 -15.20 -53.26
N ARG A 126 -22.43 -14.51 -53.39
CA ARG A 126 -22.68 -13.22 -52.71
C ARG A 126 -22.56 -13.33 -51.19
N LYS A 127 -23.06 -14.42 -50.59
CA LYS A 127 -22.91 -14.69 -49.16
C LYS A 127 -21.46 -14.94 -48.75
N SER A 128 -20.70 -15.67 -49.57
CA SER A 128 -19.27 -15.90 -49.36
C SER A 128 -18.47 -14.58 -49.40
N GLU A 129 -18.82 -13.66 -50.30
CA GLU A 129 -18.22 -12.32 -50.33
C GLU A 129 -18.51 -11.51 -49.05
N ILE A 130 -19.73 -11.61 -48.51
CA ILE A 130 -20.07 -11.00 -47.22
C ILE A 130 -19.21 -11.59 -46.10
N ASP A 131 -19.02 -12.91 -46.07
CA ASP A 131 -18.17 -13.57 -45.07
C ASP A 131 -16.72 -13.11 -45.16
N ASN A 132 -16.17 -13.04 -46.37
CA ASN A 132 -14.80 -12.56 -46.59
C ASN A 132 -14.64 -11.10 -46.14
N ARG A 133 -15.58 -10.23 -46.51
CA ARG A 133 -15.57 -8.82 -46.09
C ARG A 133 -15.71 -8.68 -44.58
N THR A 134 -16.59 -9.47 -43.96
CA THR A 134 -16.84 -9.45 -42.52
C THR A 134 -15.58 -9.88 -41.77
N THR A 135 -14.94 -10.96 -42.21
CA THR A 135 -13.68 -11.45 -41.64
C THR A 135 -12.58 -10.38 -41.73
N GLY A 136 -12.46 -9.70 -42.88
CA GLY A 136 -11.52 -8.60 -43.06
C GLY A 136 -11.78 -7.41 -42.13
N LYS A 137 -13.05 -7.11 -41.82
CA LYS A 137 -13.43 -6.06 -40.85
C LYS A 137 -13.19 -6.47 -39.39
N LEU A 138 -13.34 -7.75 -39.06
CA LEU A 138 -13.17 -8.25 -37.68
C LEU A 138 -11.70 -8.46 -37.28
N ALA A 139 -10.81 -8.79 -38.23
CA ALA A 139 -9.40 -9.07 -37.95
C ALA A 139 -8.63 -7.92 -37.25
N PRO A 140 -8.84 -6.64 -37.61
CA PRO A 140 -8.26 -5.52 -36.88
C PRO A 140 -8.68 -5.47 -35.41
N HIS A 141 -9.96 -5.72 -35.11
CA HIS A 141 -10.49 -5.69 -33.73
C HIS A 141 -9.95 -6.84 -32.86
N ALA A 142 -9.74 -8.02 -33.45
CA ALA A 142 -9.09 -9.14 -32.76
C ALA A 142 -7.63 -8.81 -32.41
N THR A 143 -6.90 -8.22 -33.36
CA THR A 143 -5.50 -7.81 -33.16
C THR A 143 -5.38 -6.72 -32.10
N GLU A 144 -6.28 -5.73 -32.15
CA GLU A 144 -6.35 -4.65 -31.17
C GLU A 144 -6.69 -5.16 -29.76
N THR A 145 -7.61 -6.13 -29.65
CA THR A 145 -7.93 -6.80 -28.38
C THR A 145 -6.70 -7.40 -27.73
N THR A 146 -5.93 -8.20 -28.49
CA THR A 146 -4.71 -8.84 -27.99
C THR A 146 -3.67 -7.81 -27.55
N ARG A 147 -3.48 -6.75 -28.34
CA ARG A 147 -2.53 -5.66 -28.01
C ARG A 147 -2.94 -4.93 -26.75
N ASN A 148 -4.23 -4.57 -26.60
CA ASN A 148 -4.72 -3.85 -25.45
C ASN A 148 -4.66 -4.72 -24.18
N ASN A 149 -5.02 -5.99 -24.27
CA ASN A 149 -4.87 -6.93 -23.15
C ASN A 149 -3.43 -6.99 -22.64
N SER A 150 -2.45 -7.11 -23.55
CA SER A 150 -1.04 -7.11 -23.20
C SER A 150 -0.61 -5.80 -22.51
N ARG A 151 -1.01 -4.65 -23.05
CA ARG A 151 -0.73 -3.33 -22.45
C ARG A 151 -1.37 -3.17 -21.07
N ASN A 152 -2.59 -3.65 -20.88
CA ASN A 152 -3.30 -3.56 -19.61
C ASN A 152 -2.65 -4.43 -18.54
N VAL A 153 -2.20 -5.64 -18.90
CA VAL A 153 -1.42 -6.49 -18.01
C VAL A 153 -0.11 -5.79 -17.61
N GLN A 154 0.62 -5.23 -18.59
CA GLN A 154 1.85 -4.51 -18.33
C GLN A 154 1.64 -3.30 -17.40
N ARG A 155 0.58 -2.52 -17.63
CA ARG A 155 0.25 -1.36 -16.80
C ARG A 155 -0.15 -1.76 -15.37
N GLY A 156 -0.87 -2.87 -15.21
CA GLY A 156 -1.16 -3.44 -13.89
C GLY A 156 0.12 -3.80 -13.12
N ILE A 157 1.05 -4.49 -13.77
CA ILE A 157 2.35 -4.85 -13.19
C ILE A 157 3.16 -3.60 -12.82
N GLU A 158 3.15 -2.55 -13.64
CA GLU A 158 3.87 -1.31 -13.32
C GLU A 158 3.28 -0.62 -12.09
N LEU A 159 1.95 -0.57 -11.96
CA LEU A 159 1.30 -0.02 -10.75
C LEU A 159 1.71 -0.78 -9.48
N ASP A 160 1.74 -2.12 -9.53
CA ASP A 160 2.14 -2.94 -8.40
C ASP A 160 3.64 -2.78 -8.09
N ARG A 161 4.47 -2.59 -9.12
CA ARG A 161 5.91 -2.30 -8.97
C ARG A 161 6.16 -0.93 -8.35
N GLU A 162 5.42 0.10 -8.76
CA GLU A 162 5.50 1.44 -8.19
C GLU A 162 5.06 1.45 -6.73
N GLU A 163 3.92 0.82 -6.40
CA GLU A 163 3.46 0.66 -5.02
C GLU A 163 4.53 -0.02 -4.16
N SER A 164 5.09 -1.12 -4.65
CA SER A 164 6.14 -1.87 -3.94
C SER A 164 7.37 -1.00 -3.66
N LYS A 165 7.80 -0.17 -4.62
CA LYS A 165 8.94 0.76 -4.42
C LYS A 165 8.65 1.77 -3.32
N GLU A 166 7.45 2.36 -3.30
CA GLU A 166 7.07 3.34 -2.29
C GLU A 166 6.95 2.72 -0.89
N ILE A 167 6.34 1.53 -0.79
CA ILE A 167 6.26 0.78 0.47
C ILE A 167 7.65 0.40 0.96
N SER A 168 8.53 -0.11 0.09
CA SER A 168 9.91 -0.43 0.48
C SER A 168 10.70 0.80 0.95
N ALA A 169 10.50 1.97 0.32
CA ALA A 169 11.11 3.21 0.79
C ALA A 169 10.59 3.59 2.18
N LEU A 170 9.28 3.46 2.42
CA LEU A 170 8.68 3.72 3.72
C LEU A 170 9.20 2.76 4.81
N GLU A 171 9.42 1.50 4.47
CA GLU A 171 10.04 0.52 5.38
C GLU A 171 11.47 0.88 5.76
N GLN A 172 12.26 1.41 4.81
CA GLN A 172 13.61 1.93 5.08
C GLN A 172 13.57 3.14 6.02
N GLU A 173 12.63 4.06 5.82
CA GLU A 173 12.41 5.19 6.73
C GLU A 173 12.01 4.70 8.14
N ARG A 174 11.09 3.73 8.22
CA ARG A 174 10.65 3.11 9.49
C ARG A 174 11.81 2.44 10.22
N ALA A 175 12.67 1.71 9.52
CA ALA A 175 13.87 1.10 10.10
C ALA A 175 14.86 2.15 10.61
N THR A 176 15.05 3.23 9.87
CA THR A 176 15.93 4.34 10.27
C THR A 176 15.42 5.02 11.54
N ALA A 177 14.12 5.32 11.63
CA ALA A 177 13.52 5.92 12.83
C ALA A 177 13.63 5.02 14.07
N ARG A 178 13.47 3.69 13.90
CA ARG A 178 13.67 2.72 14.99
C ARG A 178 15.11 2.73 15.50
N ASN A 179 16.08 2.75 14.58
CA ASN A 179 17.49 2.83 14.95
C ASN A 179 17.81 4.14 15.70
N GLN A 180 17.32 5.27 15.20
CA GLN A 180 17.49 6.58 15.87
C GLN A 180 16.92 6.57 17.30
N THR A 181 15.74 5.98 17.50
CA THR A 181 15.13 5.86 18.84
C THR A 181 15.98 4.99 19.75
N ARG A 182 16.44 3.83 19.25
CA ARG A 182 17.31 2.92 20.00
C ARG A 182 18.61 3.62 20.41
N ASP A 183 19.26 4.29 19.47
CA ASP A 183 20.53 4.96 19.69
C ASP A 183 20.35 6.11 20.71
N LYS A 184 19.24 6.85 20.63
CA LYS A 184 18.89 7.87 21.63
C LYS A 184 18.73 7.29 23.04
N LYS A 185 18.10 6.13 23.18
CA LYS A 185 17.96 5.46 24.49
C LYS A 185 19.30 5.00 25.03
N LEU A 186 20.19 4.49 24.17
CA LEU A 186 21.55 4.12 24.56
C LEU A 186 22.36 5.34 25.02
N GLU A 187 22.23 6.49 24.37
CA GLU A 187 22.85 7.75 24.83
C GLU A 187 22.35 8.14 26.23
N ILE A 188 21.05 8.01 26.50
CA ILE A 188 20.47 8.32 27.82
C ILE A 188 21.02 7.36 28.88
N ASP A 189 21.14 6.07 28.56
CA ASP A 189 21.70 5.06 29.47
C ASP A 189 23.18 5.31 29.77
N GLN A 190 23.97 5.68 28.75
CA GLN A 190 25.38 6.06 28.92
C GLN A 190 25.49 7.29 29.82
N TRP A 191 24.72 8.34 29.53
CA TRP A 191 24.69 9.56 30.34
C TRP A 191 24.30 9.27 31.80
N LEU A 192 23.26 8.46 32.03
CA LEU A 192 22.84 8.05 33.36
C LEU A 192 24.00 7.37 34.11
N ASN A 193 24.66 6.38 33.50
CA ASN A 193 25.77 5.68 34.12
C ASN A 193 26.93 6.63 34.46
N GLU A 194 27.27 7.56 33.56
CA GLU A 194 28.31 8.56 33.79
C GLU A 194 27.97 9.51 34.95
N GLU A 195 26.72 10.00 35.04
CA GLU A 195 26.29 10.87 36.13
C GLU A 195 26.21 10.12 37.47
N MET A 196 25.71 8.88 37.49
CA MET A 196 25.70 8.07 38.71
C MET A 196 27.13 7.78 39.20
N ALA A 197 28.09 7.54 38.30
CA ALA A 197 29.49 7.36 38.66
C ALA A 197 30.12 8.64 39.25
N LYS A 198 29.73 9.83 38.76
CA LYS A 198 30.15 11.12 39.35
C LYS A 198 29.60 11.28 40.77
N ILE A 199 28.32 10.97 40.98
CA ILE A 199 27.68 11.02 42.31
C ILE A 199 28.40 10.06 43.26
N GLU A 200 28.72 8.84 42.83
CA GLU A 200 29.46 7.86 43.64
C GLU A 200 30.83 8.38 44.06
N LYS A 201 31.57 8.98 43.13
CA LYS A 201 32.89 9.55 43.39
C LYS A 201 32.81 10.71 44.38
N ASP A 202 31.85 11.62 44.21
CA ASP A 202 31.63 12.76 45.09
C ASP A 202 31.22 12.31 46.50
N SER A 203 30.31 11.33 46.58
CA SER A 203 29.86 10.71 47.84
C SER A 203 31.02 10.08 48.61
N ASN A 204 31.85 9.29 47.93
CA ASN A 204 33.05 8.70 48.52
C ASN A 204 34.06 9.75 49.02
N ALA A 205 34.20 10.87 48.31
CA ALA A 205 35.08 11.97 48.72
C ALA A 205 34.53 12.68 49.98
N ALA A 206 33.22 12.93 50.04
CA ALA A 206 32.55 13.54 51.19
C ALA A 206 32.63 12.66 52.44
N ALA A 207 32.37 11.35 52.31
CA ALA A 207 32.48 10.39 53.40
C ALA A 207 33.90 10.34 54.00
N ARG A 208 34.95 10.45 53.15
CA ARG A 208 36.35 10.51 53.61
C ARG A 208 36.70 11.81 54.35
N GLN A 209 36.07 12.92 53.99
CA GLN A 209 36.27 14.20 54.67
C GLN A 209 35.54 14.25 56.03
N SER A 210 34.36 13.62 56.14
CA SER A 210 33.62 13.53 57.41
C SER A 210 34.30 12.64 58.47
N ASN A 211 35.21 11.76 58.06
CA ASN A 211 35.95 10.84 58.94
C ASN A 211 37.35 11.36 59.34
N ARG A 212 37.70 12.60 58.97
CA ARG A 212 38.94 13.29 59.38
C ARG A 212 38.61 14.37 60.39
#